data_AF-A0AAU8M0M7-F1
#
_entry.id   AF-A0AAU8M0M7-F1
#
_cell.length_a   1.000
_cell.length_b   1.000
_cell.length_c   1.000
_cell.angle_alpha   90.00
_cell.angle_beta   90.00
_cell.angle_gamma   90.00
#
_symmetry.space_group_name_H-M   'P 1'
#
loop_
_entity.id
_entity.type
_entity.pdbx_description
1 polymer ?
#
loop_
_entity_poly.entity_id
_entity_poly.type
_entity_poly.pdbx_seq_one_letter_code
_entity_poly.pdbx_strand_id
1 'polypeptide(L)'
;MHLTGRSKRYNRCWLGFFDNMLPQGAPTSPIISNLICRKLDTSLQELAKKHSGTYTRYADDISFSFTCRQNRLPRDIIIVRPSGGIEPGEKLINKIKENGFKINNKKSRLCTGSNRFEVTGITVNEFPNVRRAFVQQIKSMIYAWEEHGYEKAEIEFHSRWYFHNRGSDQKPSFKNVVRGKLLFLHMVRGNRDKIYINLAKRFNKLIPVKERPLPYVEATDEDKDIFNTLWVLETLYDDEHGEMIANHGTGFMFKDVGLVTCAHVVAKGEDIHKITEAFRHDRPHEKYTIKVTKFCVKRDLAIVELCSRTNKESVKISEHLSPSSDDIKQKDPISLYGFPAYKTGQTPYVADGKIASKFATHGIQKFEITTQIREGNSGGPVLNAKKEVVGIAAEGARKESGNNAVISINELSKVPEVTNNK
;
A
#
# COMPACT_ATOMS: atom_id res chain seq x y z
N MET A 1 28.78 -7.61 11.32
CA MET A 1 28.42 -6.93 12.60
C MET A 1 29.46 -7.40 13.62
N HIS A 2 30.49 -6.60 13.91
CA HIS A 2 31.44 -6.95 14.98
C HIS A 2 30.76 -6.64 16.31
N LEU A 3 30.26 -7.68 16.98
CA LEU A 3 29.69 -7.57 18.32
C LEU A 3 30.84 -7.72 19.31
N THR A 4 31.38 -6.60 19.81
CA THR A 4 32.29 -6.63 20.95
C THR A 4 31.49 -6.26 22.20
N GLY A 5 31.08 -7.26 22.97
CA GLY A 5 30.32 -7.08 24.22
C GLY A 5 30.88 -7.97 25.31
N ARG A 6 31.39 -7.37 26.39
CA ARG A 6 31.78 -8.09 27.61
C ARG A 6 30.53 -8.75 28.22
N SER A 7 30.66 -10.04 28.53
CA SER A 7 29.73 -10.82 29.35
C SER A 7 29.38 -10.07 30.64
N LYS A 8 28.15 -9.58 30.75
CA LYS A 8 27.49 -9.34 32.04
C LYS A 8 26.26 -10.23 32.10
N ARG A 9 26.23 -11.07 33.14
CA ARG A 9 25.23 -12.09 33.44
C ARG A 9 23.80 -11.56 33.28
N TYR A 10 23.10 -12.01 32.24
CA TYR A 10 21.66 -12.18 32.25
C TYR A 10 21.37 -13.67 32.17
N ASN A 11 20.59 -14.15 33.15
CA ASN A 11 20.33 -15.57 33.38
C ASN A 11 19.65 -16.25 32.18
N ARG A 12 20.20 -17.43 31.81
CA ARG A 12 19.65 -18.51 30.96
C ARG A 12 19.41 -18.19 29.47
N CYS A 13 20.50 -18.10 28.70
CA CYS A 13 20.55 -18.63 27.33
C CYS A 13 22.01 -18.88 26.95
N TRP A 14 22.42 -20.13 26.72
CA TRP A 14 23.76 -20.44 26.23
C TRP A 14 23.78 -20.24 24.72
N LEU A 15 24.32 -19.09 24.29
CA LEU A 15 24.63 -18.85 22.88
C LEU A 15 26.07 -19.26 22.63
N GLY A 16 26.29 -20.20 21.71
CA GLY A 16 27.63 -20.52 21.22
C GLY A 16 28.17 -19.34 20.44
N PHE A 17 29.23 -18.73 20.95
CA PHE A 17 30.01 -17.73 20.24
C PHE A 17 31.24 -18.42 19.64
N PHE A 18 31.52 -18.20 18.36
CA PHE A 18 32.80 -18.55 17.75
C PHE A 18 33.53 -17.23 17.51
N ASP A 19 34.71 -17.05 18.14
CA ASP A 19 35.49 -15.80 18.08
C ASP A 19 34.71 -14.51 18.41
N ASN A 20 33.88 -14.54 19.45
CA ASN A 20 32.98 -13.43 19.83
C ASN A 20 31.98 -13.01 18.73
N MET A 21 31.75 -13.86 17.73
CA MET A 21 30.76 -13.61 16.68
C MET A 21 29.60 -14.60 16.79
N LEU A 22 28.41 -14.11 16.46
CA LEU A 22 27.27 -15.00 16.20
C LEU A 22 27.45 -15.61 14.80
N PRO A 23 27.20 -16.91 14.63
CA PRO A 23 27.19 -17.53 13.31
C PRO A 23 26.14 -16.83 12.43
N GLN A 24 26.56 -16.42 11.23
CA GLN A 24 25.70 -15.76 10.27
C GLN A 24 24.60 -16.74 9.83
N GLY A 25 23.34 -16.30 9.88
CA GLY A 25 22.19 -17.12 9.48
C GLY A 25 21.57 -17.95 10.60
N ALA A 26 22.00 -17.79 11.86
CA ALA A 26 21.29 -18.40 12.98
C ALA A 26 19.83 -17.86 13.04
N PRO A 27 18.81 -18.74 13.16
CA PRO A 27 17.41 -18.33 13.21
C PRO A 27 17.09 -17.44 14.42
N THR A 28 17.95 -17.47 15.45
CA THR A 28 17.88 -16.62 16.64
C THR A 28 18.41 -15.20 16.42
N SER A 29 19.18 -14.96 15.35
CA SER A 29 19.85 -13.67 15.12
C SER A 29 18.90 -12.48 15.03
N PRO A 30 17.69 -12.55 14.41
CA PRO A 30 16.77 -11.42 14.38
C PRO A 30 16.24 -11.07 15.78
N ILE A 31 15.93 -12.10 16.58
CA ILE A 31 15.43 -11.94 17.95
C ILE A 31 16.51 -11.29 18.82
N ILE A 32 17.75 -11.78 18.73
CA ILE A 32 18.88 -11.23 19.49
C ILE A 32 19.17 -9.78 19.08
N SER A 33 19.16 -9.47 17.78
CA SER A 33 19.35 -8.11 17.28
C SER A 33 18.28 -7.16 17.83
N ASN A 34 17.01 -7.58 17.85
CA ASN A 34 15.94 -6.80 18.45
C ASN A 34 16.10 -6.60 19.96
N LEU A 35 16.57 -7.61 20.69
CA LEU A 35 16.83 -7.50 22.13
C LEU A 35 17.95 -6.50 22.43
N ILE A 36 19.04 -6.55 21.67
CA ILE A 36 20.18 -5.62 21.81
C ILE A 36 19.73 -4.19 21.47
N CYS A 37 19.00 -4.02 20.36
CA CYS A 37 18.55 -2.72 19.89
C CYS A 37 17.39 -2.14 20.71
N ARG A 38 16.78 -2.88 21.64
CA ARG A 38 15.59 -2.41 22.39
C ARG A 38 15.80 -1.04 23.05
N LYS A 39 16.93 -0.83 23.73
CA LYS A 39 17.24 0.45 24.39
C LYS A 39 17.48 1.59 23.39
N LEU A 40 18.15 1.26 22.27
CA LEU A 40 18.36 2.19 21.16
C LEU A 40 17.01 2.60 20.55
N ASP A 41 16.18 1.62 20.23
CA ASP A 41 14.86 1.82 19.61
C ASP A 41 13.97 2.70 20.47
N THR A 42 13.91 2.47 21.80
CA THR A 42 13.20 3.36 22.73
C THR A 42 13.75 4.78 22.68
N SER A 43 15.07 4.93 22.74
CA SER A 43 15.74 6.25 22.76
C SER A 43 15.52 7.05 21.47
N LEU A 44 15.51 6.37 20.32
CA LEU A 44 15.29 6.99 19.01
C LEU A 44 13.81 7.26 18.75
N GLN A 45 12.91 6.38 19.22
CA GLN A 45 11.47 6.61 19.17
C GLN A 45 11.07 7.86 19.97
N GLU A 46 11.63 8.05 21.17
CA GLU A 46 11.42 9.26 21.97
C GLU A 46 11.94 10.52 21.27
N LEU A 47 13.13 10.43 20.65
CA LEU A 47 13.70 11.55 19.90
C LEU A 47 12.79 11.94 18.71
N ALA A 48 12.26 10.96 17.99
CA ALA A 48 11.33 11.19 16.89
C ALA A 48 10.04 11.83 17.39
N LYS A 49 9.42 11.27 18.43
CA LYS A 49 8.18 11.79 19.03
C LYS A 49 8.31 13.24 19.49
N LYS A 50 9.46 13.62 20.09
CA LYS A 50 9.73 15.00 20.52
C LYS A 50 9.61 16.02 19.39
N HIS A 51 9.89 15.60 18.16
CA HIS A 51 9.84 16.43 16.95
C HIS A 51 8.67 16.07 16.03
N SER A 52 7.62 15.44 16.57
CA SER A 52 6.45 14.97 15.81
C SER A 52 6.82 14.13 14.58
N GLY A 53 7.91 13.37 14.67
CA GLY A 53 8.39 12.49 13.62
C GLY A 53 8.16 11.02 13.95
N THR A 54 8.27 10.18 12.92
CA THR A 54 8.13 8.72 13.01
C THR A 54 9.49 8.06 12.82
N TYR A 55 9.84 7.13 13.72
CA TYR A 55 11.03 6.30 13.64
C TYR A 55 10.65 4.87 13.24
N THR A 56 11.42 4.27 12.34
CA THR A 56 11.35 2.83 12.03
C THR A 56 12.76 2.26 11.83
N ARG A 57 12.94 0.98 12.20
CA ARG A 57 14.19 0.23 11.99
C ARG A 57 13.92 -1.07 11.27
N TYR A 58 14.74 -1.35 10.25
CA TYR A 58 14.82 -2.66 9.60
C TYR A 58 16.26 -3.14 9.67
N ALA A 59 16.51 -4.17 10.50
CA ALA A 59 17.87 -4.62 10.82
C ALA A 59 18.77 -3.46 11.28
N ASP A 60 19.78 -3.09 10.48
CA ASP A 60 20.71 -1.97 10.70
C ASP A 60 20.28 -0.65 10.03
N ASP A 61 19.27 -0.67 9.16
CA ASP A 61 18.74 0.52 8.51
C ASP A 61 17.72 1.23 9.40
N ILE A 62 17.95 2.52 9.64
CA ILE A 62 17.08 3.39 10.44
C ILE A 62 16.47 4.46 9.53
N SER A 63 15.17 4.71 9.68
CA SER A 63 14.46 5.76 8.96
C SER A 63 13.73 6.70 9.93
N PHE A 64 13.89 8.00 9.70
CA PHE A 64 13.10 9.05 10.33
C PHE A 64 12.21 9.70 9.25
N SER A 65 10.94 9.88 9.56
CA SER A 65 9.96 10.53 8.68
C SER A 65 9.34 11.74 9.37
N PHE A 66 9.18 12.84 8.64
CA PHE A 66 8.56 14.08 9.11
C PHE A 66 7.56 14.58 8.06
N THR A 67 6.51 15.26 8.51
CA THR A 67 5.52 15.91 7.63
C THR A 67 5.84 17.39 7.36
N CYS A 68 6.90 17.92 7.99
CA CYS A 68 7.36 19.29 7.78
C CYS A 68 8.19 19.48 6.49
N ARG A 69 8.27 20.73 6.01
CA ARG A 69 9.15 21.13 4.90
C ARG A 69 10.62 21.01 5.30
N GLN A 70 11.50 20.83 4.31
CA GLN A 70 12.94 20.61 4.50
C GLN A 70 13.63 21.67 5.40
N ASN A 71 13.23 22.93 5.28
CA ASN A 71 13.77 24.04 6.07
C ASN A 71 13.36 24.01 7.56
N ARG A 72 12.38 23.17 7.93
CA ARG A 72 11.89 22.96 9.30
C ARG A 72 12.30 21.59 9.87
N LEU A 73 13.23 20.88 9.22
CA LEU A 73 13.73 19.61 9.75
C LEU A 73 14.46 19.82 11.09
N PRO A 74 14.28 18.91 12.06
CA PRO A 74 14.88 19.05 13.37
C PRO A 74 16.39 18.82 13.33
N ARG A 75 17.16 19.87 13.69
CA ARG A 75 18.62 19.83 13.76
C ARG A 75 19.17 18.79 14.73
N ASP A 76 18.35 18.38 15.71
CA ASP A 76 18.63 17.28 16.63
C ASP A 76 18.83 15.93 15.90
N ILE A 77 18.23 15.77 14.72
CA ILE A 77 18.20 14.52 13.95
C ILE A 77 18.98 14.66 12.65
N ILE A 78 18.82 15.77 11.92
CA ILE A 78 19.49 15.99 10.65
C ILE A 78 19.85 17.46 10.44
N ILE A 79 21.05 17.69 9.93
CA ILE A 79 21.58 19.00 9.56
C ILE A 79 21.71 19.01 8.03
N VAL A 80 21.05 19.98 7.40
CA VAL A 80 21.18 20.25 5.96
C VAL A 80 22.08 21.47 5.80
N ARG A 81 23.26 21.29 5.20
CA ARG A 81 24.18 22.39 4.92
C ARG A 81 23.69 23.20 3.71
N PRO A 82 23.97 24.52 3.64
CA PRO A 82 23.63 25.35 2.48
C PRO A 82 24.21 24.83 1.15
N SER A 83 25.35 24.14 1.20
CA SER A 83 26.00 23.51 0.05
C SER A 83 25.33 22.20 -0.43
N GLY A 84 24.22 21.80 0.17
CA GLY A 84 23.49 20.57 -0.18
C GLY A 84 23.96 19.31 0.56
N GLY A 85 25.02 19.39 1.35
CA GLY A 85 25.50 18.29 2.21
C GLY A 85 24.52 17.98 3.35
N ILE A 86 24.46 16.73 3.77
CA ILE A 86 23.63 16.28 4.90
C ILE A 86 24.49 15.59 5.96
N GLU A 87 24.19 15.88 7.22
CA GLU A 87 24.88 15.28 8.37
C GLU A 87 23.86 14.89 9.44
N PRO A 88 24.06 13.75 10.14
CA PRO A 88 23.25 13.42 11.31
C PRO A 88 23.38 14.49 12.41
N GLY A 89 22.28 14.81 13.06
CA GLY A 89 22.25 15.74 14.19
C GLY A 89 22.99 15.19 15.42
N GLU A 90 23.51 16.09 16.25
CA GLU A 90 24.35 15.73 17.39
C GLU A 90 23.62 14.84 18.41
N LYS A 91 22.34 15.12 18.69
CA LYS A 91 21.55 14.29 19.62
C LYS A 91 21.32 12.88 19.10
N LEU A 92 21.09 12.73 17.80
CA LEU A 92 20.99 11.42 17.16
C LEU A 92 22.32 10.65 17.29
N ILE A 93 23.44 11.31 17.00
CA ILE A 93 24.77 10.71 17.12
C ILE A 93 25.03 10.24 18.55
N ASN A 94 24.74 11.08 19.54
CA ASN A 94 24.98 10.76 20.95
C ASN A 94 24.14 9.57 21.41
N LYS A 95 22.83 9.56 21.11
CA LYS A 95 21.96 8.42 21.44
C LYS A 95 22.42 7.12 20.79
N ILE A 96 22.92 7.15 19.55
CA ILE A 96 23.46 5.96 18.87
C ILE A 96 24.76 5.48 19.54
N LYS A 97 25.66 6.40 19.88
CA LYS A 97 26.93 6.09 20.57
C LYS A 97 26.72 5.55 21.98
N GLU A 98 25.79 6.12 22.76
CA GLU A 98 25.43 5.67 24.11
C GLU A 98 24.92 4.23 24.14
N ASN A 99 24.40 3.73 23.02
CA ASN A 99 23.95 2.36 22.86
C ASN A 99 24.99 1.45 22.19
N GLY A 100 26.24 1.91 22.03
CA GLY A 100 27.35 1.11 21.51
C GLY A 100 27.41 0.99 19.98
N PHE A 101 26.69 1.85 19.26
CA PHE A 101 26.64 1.83 17.79
C PHE A 101 27.33 3.05 17.17
N LYS A 102 27.61 2.97 15.87
CA LYS A 102 28.18 4.07 15.07
C LYS A 102 27.39 4.26 13.78
N ILE A 103 27.11 5.51 13.42
CA ILE A 103 26.45 5.85 12.16
C ILE A 103 27.41 5.68 10.98
N ASN A 104 26.91 5.08 9.90
CA ASN A 104 27.60 5.09 8.61
C ASN A 104 27.15 6.32 7.80
N ASN A 105 27.92 7.41 7.89
CA ASN A 105 27.62 8.67 7.22
C ASN A 105 27.51 8.54 5.68
N LYS A 106 28.19 7.55 5.07
CA LYS A 106 28.09 7.31 3.62
C LYS A 106 26.72 6.80 3.19
N LYS A 107 25.96 6.20 4.11
CA LYS A 107 24.60 5.69 3.87
C LYS A 107 23.49 6.69 4.25
N SER A 108 23.84 7.81 4.90
CA SER A 108 22.89 8.85 5.28
C SER A 108 22.32 9.50 4.03
N ARG A 109 20.99 9.59 3.94
CA ARG A 109 20.27 10.20 2.83
C ARG A 109 19.08 11.00 3.34
N LEU A 110 18.72 12.06 2.63
CA LEU A 110 17.51 12.84 2.83
C LEU A 110 16.67 12.78 1.56
N CYS A 111 15.41 12.39 1.69
CA CYS A 111 14.44 12.41 0.60
C CYS A 111 13.39 13.49 0.91
N THR A 112 13.08 14.34 -0.06
CA THR A 112 12.08 15.42 0.03
C THR A 112 11.10 15.32 -1.14
N GLY A 113 9.93 15.96 -1.05
CA GLY A 113 8.75 15.69 -1.90
C GLY A 113 8.90 15.75 -3.43
N SER A 114 9.98 16.32 -3.96
CA SER A 114 10.32 16.26 -5.39
C SER A 114 11.09 15.00 -5.80
N ASN A 115 11.71 14.33 -4.83
CA ASN A 115 12.50 13.12 -5.00
C ASN A 115 11.72 11.88 -4.60
N ARG A 116 12.08 10.75 -5.20
CA ARG A 116 11.53 9.46 -4.83
C ARG A 116 11.92 9.10 -3.39
N PHE A 117 10.92 8.88 -2.54
CA PHE A 117 11.08 8.24 -1.23
C PHE A 117 11.39 6.76 -1.43
N GLU A 118 12.55 6.33 -0.94
CA GLU A 118 12.99 4.96 -1.00
C GLU A 118 13.54 4.49 0.33
N VAL A 119 12.96 3.40 0.83
CA VAL A 119 13.36 2.73 2.06
C VAL A 119 13.75 1.31 1.67
N THR A 120 14.95 0.89 2.06
CA THR A 120 15.49 -0.47 1.81
C THR A 120 15.34 -0.98 0.35
N GLY A 121 15.45 -0.09 -0.64
CA GLY A 121 15.31 -0.45 -2.06
C GLY A 121 13.86 -0.45 -2.61
N ILE A 122 12.87 -0.20 -1.75
CA ILE A 122 11.45 -0.13 -2.08
C ILE A 122 11.02 1.34 -2.15
N THR A 123 10.34 1.71 -3.24
CA THR A 123 9.75 3.04 -3.40
C THR A 123 8.51 3.14 -2.53
N VAL A 124 8.40 4.21 -1.74
CA VAL A 124 7.32 4.39 -0.74
C VAL A 124 6.64 5.76 -0.86
N ASN A 125 6.63 6.35 -2.06
CA ASN A 125 6.01 7.66 -2.31
C ASN A 125 4.56 7.72 -1.84
N GLU A 126 3.76 6.80 -2.37
CA GLU A 126 2.34 6.62 -2.02
C GLU A 126 2.11 5.21 -1.46
N PHE A 127 2.70 4.20 -2.10
CA PHE A 127 2.63 2.80 -1.70
C PHE A 127 3.95 2.08 -2.00
N PRO A 128 4.22 0.93 -1.33
CA PRO A 128 5.37 0.09 -1.65
C PRO A 128 5.37 -0.32 -3.12
N ASN A 129 6.38 0.10 -3.86
CA ASN A 129 6.53 -0.24 -5.26
C ASN A 129 7.99 -0.48 -5.62
N VAL A 130 8.23 -1.18 -6.73
CA VAL A 130 9.57 -1.38 -7.29
C VAL A 130 9.92 -0.26 -8.27
N ARG A 131 11.23 -0.03 -8.45
CA ARG A 131 11.71 0.95 -9.44
C ARG A 131 11.30 0.50 -10.87
N ARG A 132 10.91 1.45 -11.73
CA ARG A 132 10.62 1.15 -13.16
C ARG A 132 11.77 0.42 -13.86
N ALA A 133 13.00 0.82 -13.58
CA ALA A 133 14.21 0.18 -14.10
C ALA A 133 14.32 -1.31 -13.69
N PHE A 134 13.85 -1.68 -12.49
CA PHE A 134 13.82 -3.07 -12.03
C PHE A 134 12.85 -3.90 -12.86
N VAL A 135 11.64 -3.39 -13.10
CA VAL A 135 10.65 -4.04 -13.98
C VAL A 135 11.18 -4.15 -15.42
N GLN A 136 11.84 -3.10 -15.92
CA GLN A 136 12.41 -3.09 -17.27
C GLN A 136 13.53 -4.12 -17.42
N GLN A 137 14.36 -4.28 -16.38
CA GLN A 137 15.39 -5.32 -16.34
C GLN A 137 14.75 -6.72 -16.43
N ILE A 138 13.73 -7.02 -15.64
CA ILE A 138 13.03 -8.31 -15.71
C ILE A 138 12.45 -8.55 -17.11
N LYS A 139 11.80 -7.54 -17.69
CA LYS A 139 11.26 -7.59 -19.06
C LYS A 139 12.33 -7.95 -20.09
N SER A 140 13.49 -7.30 -19.99
CA SER A 140 14.63 -7.54 -20.89
C SER A 140 15.22 -8.94 -20.70
N MET A 141 15.34 -9.43 -19.46
CA MET A 141 15.85 -10.78 -19.18
C MET A 141 14.91 -11.85 -19.74
N ILE A 142 13.59 -11.71 -19.53
CA ILE A 142 12.59 -12.65 -20.07
C ILE A 142 12.61 -12.60 -21.61
N TYR A 143 12.69 -11.41 -22.21
CA TYR A 143 12.77 -11.25 -23.65
C TYR A 143 14.01 -11.93 -24.25
N ALA A 144 15.19 -11.74 -23.65
CA ALA A 144 16.42 -12.38 -24.10
C ALA A 144 16.30 -13.92 -24.07
N TRP A 145 15.63 -14.47 -23.04
CA TRP A 145 15.37 -15.91 -22.98
C TRP A 145 14.36 -16.37 -24.04
N GLU A 146 13.27 -15.65 -24.24
CA GLU A 146 12.28 -15.96 -25.29
C GLU A 146 12.88 -15.95 -26.69
N GLU A 147 13.68 -14.93 -27.01
CA GLU A 147 14.19 -14.69 -28.36
C GLU A 147 15.46 -15.49 -28.67
N HIS A 148 16.37 -15.63 -27.71
CA HIS A 148 17.70 -16.19 -27.94
C HIS A 148 17.93 -17.55 -27.25
N GLY A 149 16.96 -18.02 -26.46
CA GLY A 149 17.07 -19.26 -25.71
C GLY A 149 17.86 -19.11 -24.40
N TYR A 150 17.77 -20.13 -23.54
CA TYR A 150 18.31 -20.10 -22.18
C TYR A 150 19.82 -19.85 -22.13
N GLU A 151 20.58 -20.60 -22.92
CA GLU A 151 22.05 -20.58 -22.89
C GLU A 151 22.61 -19.20 -23.24
N LYS A 152 22.09 -18.58 -24.33
CA LYS A 152 22.52 -17.26 -24.76
C LYS A 152 22.13 -16.18 -23.75
N ALA A 153 20.92 -16.26 -23.21
CA ALA A 153 20.46 -15.34 -22.17
C ALA A 153 21.30 -15.44 -20.88
N GLU A 154 21.71 -16.65 -20.49
CA GLU A 154 22.57 -16.88 -19.32
C GLU A 154 23.99 -16.32 -19.54
N ILE A 155 24.57 -16.52 -20.72
CA ILE A 155 25.88 -15.95 -21.08
C ILE A 155 25.82 -14.41 -21.08
N GLU A 156 24.79 -13.82 -21.70
CA GLU A 156 24.60 -12.37 -21.71
C GLU A 156 24.42 -11.82 -20.28
N PHE A 157 23.64 -12.52 -19.44
CA PHE A 157 23.45 -12.13 -18.05
C PHE A 157 24.77 -12.11 -17.27
N HIS A 158 25.57 -13.17 -17.40
CA HIS A 158 26.84 -13.26 -16.69
C HIS A 158 27.87 -12.24 -17.17
N SER A 159 27.87 -11.91 -18.46
CA SER A 159 28.79 -10.91 -19.03
C SER A 159 28.41 -9.46 -18.68
N ARG A 160 27.11 -9.13 -18.70
CA ARG A 160 26.64 -7.74 -18.52
C ARG A 160 26.32 -7.37 -17.07
N TRP A 161 25.85 -8.33 -16.27
CA TRP A 161 25.20 -8.02 -14.98
C TRP A 161 25.84 -8.71 -13.77
N TYR A 162 26.66 -9.73 -13.99
CA TYR A 162 27.38 -10.41 -12.91
C TYR A 162 28.80 -9.88 -12.79
N PHE A 163 28.95 -8.76 -12.08
CA PHE A 163 30.26 -8.27 -11.66
C PHE A 163 30.69 -8.94 -10.35
N HIS A 164 32.00 -9.19 -10.24
CA HIS A 164 32.66 -9.98 -9.20
C HIS A 164 32.23 -9.60 -7.77
N ASN A 165 32.25 -10.61 -6.88
CA ASN A 165 32.15 -10.55 -5.41
C ASN A 165 30.76 -10.62 -4.78
N ARG A 166 30.25 -11.85 -4.63
CA ARG A 166 29.30 -12.19 -3.56
C ARG A 166 29.68 -13.50 -2.87
N GLY A 167 30.82 -13.56 -2.19
CA GLY A 167 31.16 -14.54 -1.14
C GLY A 167 31.08 -16.04 -1.46
N SER A 168 30.66 -16.44 -2.67
CA SER A 168 30.56 -17.83 -3.13
C SER A 168 31.11 -17.94 -4.55
N ASP A 169 31.92 -18.97 -4.80
CA ASP A 169 32.55 -19.20 -6.11
C ASP A 169 31.55 -19.68 -7.19
N GLN A 170 30.33 -20.06 -6.81
CA GLN A 170 29.30 -20.49 -7.75
C GLN A 170 28.51 -19.30 -8.32
N LYS A 171 28.47 -19.21 -9.65
CA LYS A 171 27.62 -18.27 -10.37
C LYS A 171 26.15 -18.68 -10.20
N PRO A 172 25.24 -17.75 -9.86
CA PRO A 172 23.82 -18.07 -9.71
C PRO A 172 23.19 -18.35 -11.07
N SER A 173 22.39 -19.41 -11.18
CA SER A 173 21.62 -19.72 -12.39
C SER A 173 20.77 -18.52 -12.81
N PHE A 174 20.84 -18.14 -14.09
CA PHE A 174 20.06 -17.04 -14.67
C PHE A 174 18.56 -17.21 -14.38
N LYS A 175 18.02 -18.41 -14.55
CA LYS A 175 16.62 -18.75 -14.24
C LYS A 175 16.27 -18.42 -12.80
N ASN A 176 17.11 -18.81 -11.84
CA ASN A 176 16.85 -18.57 -10.42
C ASN A 176 16.88 -17.08 -10.09
N VAL A 177 17.74 -16.31 -10.75
CA VAL A 177 17.76 -14.84 -10.62
C VAL A 177 16.47 -14.22 -11.16
N VAL A 178 16.03 -14.62 -12.35
CA VAL A 178 14.76 -14.12 -12.94
C VAL A 178 13.58 -14.51 -12.05
N ARG A 179 13.52 -15.77 -11.59
CA ARG A 179 12.48 -16.27 -10.68
C ARG A 179 12.46 -15.48 -9.37
N GLY A 180 13.61 -15.25 -8.75
CA GLY A 180 13.72 -14.49 -7.51
C GLY A 180 13.27 -13.03 -7.68
N LYS A 181 13.63 -12.39 -8.80
CA LYS A 181 13.17 -11.03 -9.13
C LYS A 181 11.64 -10.97 -9.33
N LEU A 182 11.05 -11.98 -9.97
CA LEU A 182 9.59 -12.07 -10.14
C LEU A 182 8.87 -12.34 -8.82
N LEU A 183 9.41 -13.18 -7.94
CA LEU A 183 8.86 -13.41 -6.60
C LEU A 183 8.94 -12.15 -5.73
N PHE A 184 10.02 -11.37 -5.85
CA PHE A 184 10.10 -10.06 -5.20
C PHE A 184 9.06 -9.08 -5.77
N LEU A 185 8.87 -9.06 -7.09
CA LEU A 185 7.83 -8.25 -7.74
C LEU A 185 6.42 -8.65 -7.25
N HIS A 186 6.15 -9.95 -7.15
CA HIS A 186 4.93 -10.52 -6.60
C HIS A 186 4.70 -10.08 -5.15
N MET A 187 5.73 -10.16 -4.30
CA MET A 187 5.64 -9.76 -2.90
C MET A 187 5.31 -8.26 -2.74
N VAL A 188 5.89 -7.40 -3.60
CA VAL A 188 5.70 -5.95 -3.50
C VAL A 188 4.39 -5.49 -4.14
N ARG A 189 4.00 -6.05 -5.29
CA ARG A 189 2.83 -5.57 -6.08
C ARG A 189 1.58 -6.44 -5.96
N GLY A 190 1.69 -7.68 -5.51
CA GLY A 190 0.59 -8.65 -5.40
C GLY A 190 0.52 -9.67 -6.54
N ASN A 191 -0.23 -10.76 -6.35
CA ASN A 191 -0.51 -11.82 -7.35
C ASN A 191 -1.51 -11.41 -8.45
N ARG A 192 -2.35 -10.40 -8.19
CA ARG A 192 -3.33 -9.87 -9.15
C ARG A 192 -2.82 -8.67 -9.98
N ASP A 193 -1.58 -8.25 -9.77
CA ASP A 193 -1.00 -7.12 -10.51
C ASP A 193 -0.75 -7.48 -11.98
N LYS A 194 -1.30 -6.71 -12.91
CA LYS A 194 -1.20 -6.97 -14.36
C LYS A 194 0.24 -7.09 -14.87
N ILE A 195 1.15 -6.24 -14.36
CA ILE A 195 2.55 -6.27 -14.80
C ILE A 195 3.18 -7.58 -14.35
N TYR A 196 2.96 -7.97 -13.09
CA TYR A 196 3.42 -9.24 -12.58
C TYR A 196 2.80 -10.43 -13.34
N ILE A 197 1.48 -10.49 -13.51
CA ILE A 197 0.77 -11.58 -14.21
C ILE A 197 1.37 -11.78 -15.61
N ASN A 198 1.53 -10.71 -16.38
CA ASN A 198 2.05 -10.79 -17.74
C ASN A 198 3.48 -11.36 -17.78
N LEU A 199 4.34 -10.98 -16.84
CA LEU A 199 5.72 -11.48 -16.77
C LEU A 199 5.77 -12.91 -16.21
N ALA A 200 4.94 -13.23 -15.22
CA ALA A 200 4.83 -14.56 -14.63
C ALA A 200 4.35 -15.58 -15.67
N LYS A 201 3.35 -15.22 -16.50
CA LYS A 201 2.88 -16.04 -17.62
C LYS A 201 4.00 -16.34 -18.62
N ARG A 202 4.72 -15.31 -19.04
CA ARG A 202 5.87 -15.45 -19.96
C ARG A 202 6.93 -16.38 -19.37
N PHE A 203 7.33 -16.14 -18.11
CA PHE A 203 8.31 -16.98 -17.41
C PHE A 203 7.83 -18.43 -17.25
N ASN A 204 6.57 -18.65 -16.88
CA ASN A 204 6.02 -20.00 -16.69
C ASN A 204 5.98 -20.83 -17.98
N LYS A 205 5.94 -20.18 -19.16
CA LYS A 205 6.09 -20.87 -20.46
C LYS A 205 7.53 -21.30 -20.76
N LEU A 206 8.52 -20.64 -20.15
CA LEU A 206 9.95 -20.88 -20.40
C LEU A 206 10.55 -21.94 -19.46
N ILE A 207 9.99 -22.13 -18.28
CA ILE A 207 10.51 -23.12 -17.32
C ILE A 207 10.14 -24.55 -17.72
N PRO A 208 10.97 -25.55 -17.35
CA PRO A 208 10.62 -26.96 -17.53
C PRO A 208 9.30 -27.32 -16.84
N VAL A 209 8.50 -28.20 -17.45
CA VAL A 209 7.18 -28.65 -16.94
C VAL A 209 7.24 -29.21 -15.51
N LYS A 210 8.36 -29.85 -15.14
CA LYS A 210 8.59 -30.40 -13.80
C LYS A 210 8.75 -29.33 -12.71
N GLU A 211 8.97 -28.07 -13.06
CA GLU A 211 9.16 -26.99 -12.10
C GLU A 211 7.85 -26.32 -11.74
N ARG A 212 7.70 -26.00 -10.44
CA ARG A 212 6.50 -25.32 -9.95
C ARG A 212 6.37 -23.94 -10.64
N PRO A 213 5.25 -23.63 -11.30
CA PRO A 213 5.03 -22.33 -11.90
C PRO A 213 4.95 -21.23 -10.82
N LEU A 214 5.24 -20.00 -11.23
CA LEU A 214 4.99 -18.82 -10.41
C LEU A 214 3.47 -18.65 -10.23
N PRO A 215 3.00 -18.40 -9.00
CA PRO A 215 1.58 -18.24 -8.72
C PRO A 215 1.09 -16.87 -9.21
N TYR A 216 -0.08 -16.82 -9.83
CA TYR A 216 -0.79 -15.59 -10.16
C TYR A 216 -2.30 -15.86 -10.12
N VAL A 217 -3.10 -14.79 -10.03
CA VAL A 217 -4.57 -14.88 -10.04
C VAL A 217 -5.09 -13.97 -11.14
N GLU A 218 -5.79 -14.54 -12.12
CA GLU A 218 -6.46 -13.79 -13.17
C GLU A 218 -7.83 -13.32 -12.70
N ALA A 219 -8.35 -12.26 -13.31
CA ALA A 219 -9.74 -11.86 -13.09
C ALA A 219 -10.66 -12.95 -13.66
N THR A 220 -11.54 -13.49 -12.81
CA THR A 220 -12.58 -14.44 -13.20
C THR A 220 -13.76 -13.72 -13.86
N ASP A 221 -14.70 -14.46 -14.47
CA ASP A 221 -15.96 -13.86 -14.96
C ASP A 221 -16.77 -13.26 -13.80
N GLU A 222 -16.74 -13.90 -12.63
CA GLU A 222 -17.31 -13.35 -11.39
C GLU A 222 -16.65 -12.03 -10.97
N ASP A 223 -15.32 -11.88 -11.15
CA ASP A 223 -14.66 -10.58 -10.92
C ASP A 223 -15.13 -9.54 -11.96
N LYS A 224 -15.44 -9.92 -13.21
CA LYS A 224 -16.01 -9.00 -14.21
C LYS A 224 -17.42 -8.54 -13.84
N ASP A 225 -18.24 -9.46 -13.31
CA ASP A 225 -19.58 -9.12 -12.83
C ASP A 225 -19.51 -8.12 -11.68
N ILE A 226 -18.58 -8.32 -10.73
CA ILE A 226 -18.30 -7.33 -9.68
C ILE A 226 -17.85 -6.01 -10.30
N PHE A 227 -16.96 -6.01 -11.30
CA PHE A 227 -16.49 -4.78 -11.94
C PHE A 227 -17.62 -3.99 -12.60
N ASN A 228 -18.63 -4.66 -13.15
CA ASN A 228 -19.82 -4.01 -13.72
C ASN A 228 -20.66 -3.25 -12.66
N THR A 229 -20.50 -3.58 -11.37
CA THR A 229 -21.17 -2.87 -10.27
C THR A 229 -20.38 -1.66 -9.78
N LEU A 230 -19.11 -1.50 -10.17
CA LEU A 230 -18.22 -0.45 -9.67
C LEU A 230 -18.29 0.81 -10.51
N TRP A 231 -18.28 1.95 -9.83
CA TRP A 231 -18.37 3.27 -10.43
C TRP A 231 -17.21 4.15 -9.95
N VAL A 232 -16.67 4.94 -10.87
CA VAL A 232 -15.73 6.02 -10.55
C VAL A 232 -16.57 7.25 -10.29
N LEU A 233 -16.34 7.90 -9.15
CA LEU A 233 -16.91 9.21 -8.81
C LEU A 233 -15.82 10.25 -9.00
N GLU A 234 -16.08 11.25 -9.83
CA GLU A 234 -15.21 12.40 -10.07
C GLU A 234 -15.94 13.66 -9.61
N THR A 235 -15.29 14.39 -8.71
CA THR A 235 -15.89 15.55 -8.05
C THR A 235 -15.03 16.77 -8.23
N LEU A 236 -15.64 17.88 -8.64
CA LEU A 236 -14.98 19.17 -8.81
C LEU A 236 -15.49 20.15 -7.76
N TYR A 237 -14.57 20.76 -7.02
CA TYR A 237 -14.89 21.78 -6.03
C TYR A 237 -13.80 22.85 -5.95
N ASP A 238 -14.18 24.05 -5.53
CA ASP A 238 -13.25 25.14 -5.25
C ASP A 238 -12.64 24.96 -3.86
N ASP A 239 -11.33 25.12 -3.75
CA ASP A 239 -10.65 25.13 -2.46
C ASP A 239 -10.82 26.48 -1.74
N GLU A 240 -10.20 26.60 -0.56
CA GLU A 240 -10.27 27.84 0.26
C GLU A 240 -9.62 29.06 -0.41
N HIS A 241 -8.88 28.85 -1.50
CA HIS A 241 -8.23 29.87 -2.31
C HIS A 241 -8.94 30.10 -3.65
N GLY A 242 -10.05 29.40 -3.92
CA GLY A 242 -10.79 29.47 -5.19
C GLY A 242 -10.14 28.69 -6.34
N GLU A 243 -9.18 27.80 -6.06
CA GLU A 243 -8.63 26.88 -7.06
C GLU A 243 -9.53 25.65 -7.21
N MET A 244 -9.82 25.27 -8.45
CA MET A 244 -10.63 24.09 -8.75
C MET A 244 -9.82 22.81 -8.51
N ILE A 245 -10.23 22.02 -7.52
CA ILE A 245 -9.66 20.72 -7.18
C ILE A 245 -10.55 19.59 -7.72
N ALA A 246 -9.90 18.58 -8.31
CA ALA A 246 -10.55 17.33 -8.69
C ALA A 246 -10.28 16.24 -7.64
N ASN A 247 -11.34 15.68 -7.07
CA ASN A 247 -11.30 14.52 -6.19
C ASN A 247 -11.91 13.30 -6.88
N HIS A 248 -11.41 12.12 -6.54
CA HIS A 248 -11.89 10.86 -7.08
C HIS A 248 -12.21 9.89 -5.95
N GLY A 249 -13.30 9.14 -6.11
CA GLY A 249 -13.68 8.06 -5.22
C GLY A 249 -14.23 6.86 -5.96
N THR A 250 -14.49 5.80 -5.21
CA THR A 250 -15.18 4.61 -5.71
C THR A 250 -16.60 4.61 -5.17
N GLY A 251 -17.55 4.20 -6.01
CA GLY A 251 -18.86 3.76 -5.55
C GLY A 251 -19.16 2.37 -6.08
N PHE A 252 -20.17 1.72 -5.52
CA PHE A 252 -20.69 0.46 -6.05
C PHE A 252 -22.21 0.37 -5.95
N MET A 253 -22.83 -0.29 -6.91
CA MET A 253 -24.26 -0.57 -6.87
C MET A 253 -24.56 -1.65 -5.83
N PHE A 254 -25.47 -1.33 -4.91
CA PHE A 254 -25.87 -2.22 -3.82
C PHE A 254 -27.35 -2.57 -3.91
N LYS A 255 -27.65 -3.86 -3.69
CA LYS A 255 -28.98 -4.43 -3.84
C LYS A 255 -30.03 -3.65 -3.05
N ASP A 256 -31.12 -3.27 -3.72
CA ASP A 256 -32.28 -2.57 -3.14
C ASP A 256 -31.95 -1.23 -2.45
N VAL A 257 -30.77 -0.66 -2.68
CA VAL A 257 -30.31 0.60 -2.08
C VAL A 257 -29.86 1.62 -3.12
N GLY A 258 -29.14 1.20 -4.16
CA GLY A 258 -28.59 2.10 -5.19
C GLY A 258 -27.06 2.24 -5.10
N LEU A 259 -26.52 3.35 -5.59
CA LEU A 259 -25.08 3.58 -5.61
C LEU A 259 -24.60 4.04 -4.23
N VAL A 260 -23.70 3.28 -3.62
CA VAL A 260 -23.15 3.55 -2.27
C VAL A 260 -21.71 4.06 -2.40
N THR A 261 -21.35 5.06 -1.59
CA THR A 261 -19.98 5.59 -1.49
C THR A 261 -19.74 6.22 -0.11
N CYS A 262 -18.55 6.78 0.11
CA CYS A 262 -18.23 7.56 1.31
C CYS A 262 -18.75 8.99 1.21
N ALA A 263 -19.15 9.57 2.35
CA ALA A 263 -19.67 10.94 2.40
C ALA A 263 -18.61 11.96 1.94
N HIS A 264 -17.36 11.79 2.36
CA HIS A 264 -16.26 12.69 1.98
C HIS A 264 -15.89 12.65 0.50
N VAL A 265 -16.39 11.67 -0.27
CA VAL A 265 -16.20 11.63 -1.73
C VAL A 265 -17.12 12.66 -2.40
N VAL A 266 -18.33 12.83 -1.88
CA VAL A 266 -19.39 13.65 -2.49
C VAL A 266 -19.64 14.97 -1.76
N ALA A 267 -18.99 15.21 -0.62
CA ALA A 267 -19.16 16.41 0.20
C ALA A 267 -17.90 16.81 0.97
N LYS A 268 -17.76 18.12 1.26
CA LYS A 268 -16.81 18.67 2.24
C LYS A 268 -17.58 19.05 3.50
N GLY A 269 -17.47 18.24 4.55
CA GLY A 269 -18.32 18.42 5.73
C GLY A 269 -19.78 18.12 5.41
N GLU A 270 -20.69 19.03 5.75
CA GLU A 270 -22.12 18.90 5.39
C GLU A 270 -22.44 19.46 3.99
N ASP A 271 -21.48 20.13 3.33
CA ASP A 271 -21.67 20.76 2.04
C ASP A 271 -21.44 19.76 0.90
N ILE A 272 -22.53 19.33 0.27
CA ILE A 272 -22.49 18.44 -0.91
C ILE A 272 -21.90 19.19 -2.11
N HIS A 273 -20.95 18.56 -2.78
CA HIS A 273 -20.29 19.14 -3.94
C HIS A 273 -21.27 19.36 -5.09
N LYS A 274 -21.23 20.56 -5.69
CA LYS A 274 -22.13 20.98 -6.77
C LYS A 274 -21.99 20.13 -8.03
N ILE A 275 -20.76 19.70 -8.34
CA ILE A 275 -20.43 18.95 -9.54
C ILE A 275 -19.78 17.65 -9.12
N THR A 276 -20.59 16.59 -9.10
CA THR A 276 -20.10 15.22 -8.98
C THR A 276 -20.66 14.38 -10.12
N GLU A 277 -19.76 13.75 -10.87
CA GLU A 277 -20.08 12.88 -11.98
C GLU A 277 -19.69 11.44 -11.63
N ALA A 278 -20.49 10.48 -12.09
CA ALA A 278 -20.20 9.07 -11.98
C ALA A 278 -20.11 8.44 -13.38
N PHE A 279 -19.16 7.54 -13.57
CA PHE A 279 -19.00 6.79 -14.82
C PHE A 279 -18.39 5.41 -14.57
N ARG A 280 -18.53 4.51 -15.55
CA ARG A 280 -17.91 3.19 -15.51
C ARG A 280 -16.51 3.22 -16.11
N HIS A 281 -15.60 2.40 -15.57
CA HIS A 281 -14.20 2.37 -16.00
C HIS A 281 -13.99 1.94 -17.46
N ASP A 282 -14.91 1.14 -18.01
CA ASP A 282 -14.93 0.64 -19.38
C ASP A 282 -15.56 1.63 -20.36
N ARG A 283 -16.33 2.61 -19.85
CA ARG A 283 -17.00 3.66 -20.63
C ARG A 283 -16.82 5.04 -19.97
N PRO A 284 -15.58 5.54 -19.87
CA PRO A 284 -15.30 6.79 -19.14
C PRO A 284 -15.92 8.04 -19.76
N HIS A 285 -16.41 7.96 -21.00
CA HIS A 285 -17.10 9.06 -21.69
C HIS A 285 -18.60 9.11 -21.36
N GLU A 286 -19.18 8.01 -20.88
CA GLU A 286 -20.60 7.92 -20.47
C GLU A 286 -20.74 8.36 -19.01
N LYS A 287 -20.82 9.68 -18.81
CA LYS A 287 -20.93 10.29 -17.48
C LYS A 287 -22.37 10.58 -17.09
N TYR A 288 -22.67 10.36 -15.81
CA TYR A 288 -23.95 10.63 -15.17
C TYR A 288 -23.74 11.66 -14.06
N THR A 289 -24.71 12.56 -13.88
CA THR A 289 -24.76 13.39 -12.67
C THR A 289 -25.27 12.55 -11.50
N ILE A 290 -24.92 12.90 -10.27
CA ILE A 290 -25.45 12.22 -9.09
C ILE A 290 -26.45 13.09 -8.33
N LYS A 291 -27.43 12.44 -7.69
CA LYS A 291 -28.31 13.04 -6.69
C LYS A 291 -28.11 12.30 -5.37
N VAL A 292 -27.66 12.98 -4.33
CA VAL A 292 -27.49 12.37 -3.00
C VAL A 292 -28.86 12.19 -2.34
N THR A 293 -29.22 10.96 -1.99
CA THR A 293 -30.53 10.62 -1.38
C THR A 293 -30.43 10.39 0.12
N LYS A 294 -29.35 9.74 0.57
CA LYS A 294 -29.03 9.56 1.99
C LYS A 294 -27.59 9.96 2.25
N PHE A 295 -27.34 10.62 3.38
CA PHE A 295 -26.04 11.20 3.66
C PHE A 295 -25.78 11.30 5.16
N CYS A 296 -24.56 10.94 5.59
CA CYS A 296 -24.15 11.12 6.98
C CYS A 296 -22.64 11.33 7.10
N VAL A 297 -22.24 12.57 7.44
CA VAL A 297 -20.83 12.92 7.69
C VAL A 297 -20.23 12.10 8.82
N LYS A 298 -20.97 11.92 9.93
CA LYS A 298 -20.48 11.18 11.10
C LYS A 298 -20.14 9.73 10.77
N ARG A 299 -20.96 9.07 9.94
CA ARG A 299 -20.76 7.70 9.48
C ARG A 299 -19.83 7.59 8.29
N ASP A 300 -19.56 8.71 7.63
CA ASP A 300 -18.86 8.81 6.36
C ASP A 300 -19.47 7.94 5.25
N LEU A 301 -20.81 7.96 5.15
CA LEU A 301 -21.58 7.20 4.16
C LEU A 301 -22.54 8.09 3.38
N ALA A 302 -22.66 7.80 2.08
CA ALA A 302 -23.63 8.41 1.19
C ALA A 302 -24.26 7.34 0.28
N ILE A 303 -25.56 7.50 0.01
CA ILE A 303 -26.31 6.79 -1.02
C ILE A 303 -26.72 7.82 -2.06
N VAL A 304 -26.45 7.50 -3.32
CA VAL A 304 -26.66 8.40 -4.44
C VAL A 304 -27.43 7.70 -5.56
N GLU A 305 -28.24 8.49 -6.26
CA GLU A 305 -28.90 8.09 -7.50
C GLU A 305 -28.11 8.62 -8.70
N LEU A 306 -28.04 7.81 -9.76
CA LEU A 306 -27.49 8.24 -11.04
C LEU A 306 -28.58 8.93 -11.84
N CYS A 307 -28.29 10.13 -12.34
CA CYS A 307 -29.19 10.91 -13.18
C CYS A 307 -28.52 11.19 -14.53
N SER A 308 -29.30 11.07 -15.60
CA SER A 308 -28.84 11.41 -16.96
C SER A 308 -28.50 12.89 -17.07
N ARG A 309 -27.43 13.22 -17.81
CA ARG A 309 -26.99 14.61 -18.01
C ARG A 309 -28.01 15.45 -18.79
N THR A 310 -28.78 14.84 -19.69
CA THR A 310 -29.63 15.56 -20.63
C THR A 310 -30.98 15.95 -20.02
N ASN A 311 -31.65 14.99 -19.38
CA ASN A 311 -33.00 15.16 -18.84
C ASN A 311 -33.07 15.11 -17.30
N LYS A 312 -31.93 14.86 -16.61
CA LYS A 312 -31.84 14.74 -15.14
C LYS A 312 -32.74 13.66 -14.52
N GLU A 313 -33.21 12.72 -15.33
CA GLU A 313 -34.00 11.59 -14.83
C GLU A 313 -33.11 10.50 -14.22
N SER A 314 -33.62 9.85 -13.17
CA SER A 314 -32.93 8.74 -12.50
C SER A 314 -32.80 7.53 -13.42
N VAL A 315 -31.59 6.96 -13.47
CA VAL A 315 -31.23 5.83 -14.31
C VAL A 315 -31.25 4.56 -13.47
N LYS A 316 -31.98 3.55 -13.93
CA LYS A 316 -31.99 2.23 -13.30
C LYS A 316 -30.81 1.41 -13.80
N ILE A 317 -29.98 0.96 -12.86
CA ILE A 317 -28.88 0.01 -13.12
C ILE A 317 -29.27 -1.33 -12.52
N SER A 318 -29.14 -2.40 -13.30
CA SER A 318 -29.56 -3.74 -12.91
C SER A 318 -28.51 -4.50 -12.10
N GLU A 319 -27.24 -4.21 -12.34
CA GLU A 319 -26.09 -4.86 -11.75
C GLU A 319 -25.88 -4.34 -10.32
N HIS A 320 -25.74 -5.25 -9.37
CA HIS A 320 -25.62 -4.91 -7.96
C HIS A 320 -24.90 -6.00 -7.17
N LEU A 321 -24.30 -5.61 -6.06
CA LEU A 321 -23.73 -6.51 -5.06
C LEU A 321 -24.73 -6.76 -3.94
N SER A 322 -24.71 -7.98 -3.39
CA SER A 322 -25.60 -8.39 -2.30
C SER A 322 -24.95 -8.18 -0.92
N PRO A 323 -25.73 -7.84 0.11
CA PRO A 323 -25.24 -7.83 1.50
C PRO A 323 -24.77 -9.24 1.91
N SER A 324 -23.73 -9.30 2.74
CA SER A 324 -23.46 -10.52 3.48
C SER A 324 -24.38 -10.62 4.69
N SER A 325 -24.90 -11.82 4.94
CA SER A 325 -25.61 -12.16 6.18
C SER A 325 -24.68 -12.72 7.27
N ASP A 326 -23.40 -12.95 6.94
CA ASP A 326 -22.44 -13.56 7.85
C ASP A 326 -21.84 -12.53 8.80
N ASP A 327 -21.73 -12.90 10.08
CA ASP A 327 -20.88 -12.18 11.02
C ASP A 327 -19.42 -12.34 10.63
N ILE A 328 -18.80 -11.23 10.22
CA ILE A 328 -17.36 -11.18 9.96
C ILE A 328 -16.55 -11.66 11.18
N LYS A 329 -15.41 -12.31 11.00
CA LYS A 329 -14.50 -12.72 12.08
C LYS A 329 -13.07 -12.32 11.78
N GLN A 330 -12.25 -12.22 12.82
CA GLN A 330 -10.83 -11.95 12.64
C GLN A 330 -10.19 -13.06 11.80
N LYS A 331 -9.32 -12.69 10.88
CA LYS A 331 -8.65 -13.54 9.87
C LYS A 331 -9.53 -14.01 8.72
N ASP A 332 -10.82 -13.67 8.69
CA ASP A 332 -11.66 -13.99 7.54
C ASP A 332 -11.07 -13.37 6.27
N PRO A 333 -11.02 -14.13 5.16
CA PRO A 333 -10.53 -13.64 3.89
C PRO A 333 -11.48 -12.59 3.32
N ILE A 334 -10.91 -11.50 2.82
CA ILE A 334 -11.64 -10.43 2.15
C ILE A 334 -10.97 -10.04 0.85
N SER A 335 -11.71 -9.33 0.01
CA SER A 335 -11.19 -8.66 -1.18
C SER A 335 -11.73 -7.23 -1.25
N LEU A 336 -10.82 -6.27 -1.40
CA LEU A 336 -11.11 -4.84 -1.55
C LEU A 336 -11.12 -4.49 -3.03
N TYR A 337 -12.17 -3.79 -3.48
CA TYR A 337 -12.32 -3.32 -4.85
C TYR A 337 -12.40 -1.79 -4.89
N GLY A 338 -11.78 -1.17 -5.90
CA GLY A 338 -11.94 0.27 -6.16
C GLY A 338 -10.98 0.85 -7.20
N PHE A 339 -10.88 2.17 -7.23
CA PHE A 339 -10.12 2.93 -8.24
C PHE A 339 -9.11 3.89 -7.60
N PRO A 340 -7.99 3.35 -7.09
CA PRO A 340 -7.00 4.18 -6.43
C PRO A 340 -6.27 5.04 -7.46
N ALA A 341 -6.26 6.36 -7.23
CA ALA A 341 -5.70 7.36 -8.15
C ALA A 341 -6.05 7.08 -9.62
N TYR A 342 -7.36 6.98 -9.90
CA TYR A 342 -7.89 6.57 -11.19
C TYR A 342 -7.24 7.31 -12.37
N LYS A 343 -6.93 6.56 -13.43
CA LYS A 343 -6.52 7.07 -14.74
C LYS A 343 -7.42 6.50 -15.82
N THR A 344 -7.69 7.29 -16.86
CA THR A 344 -8.52 6.84 -17.98
C THR A 344 -8.05 5.50 -18.54
N GLY A 345 -8.96 4.52 -18.61
CA GLY A 345 -8.68 3.16 -19.07
C GLY A 345 -8.10 2.22 -18.01
N GLN A 346 -7.97 2.68 -16.75
CA GLN A 346 -7.59 1.82 -15.63
C GLN A 346 -8.73 0.86 -15.29
N THR A 347 -8.42 -0.43 -15.23
CA THR A 347 -9.35 -1.43 -14.68
C THR A 347 -9.41 -1.33 -13.16
N PRO A 348 -10.48 -1.84 -12.52
CA PRO A 348 -10.58 -1.85 -11.08
C PRO A 348 -9.35 -2.48 -10.42
N TYR A 349 -8.92 -1.86 -9.32
CA TYR A 349 -7.91 -2.41 -8.43
C TYR A 349 -8.58 -3.42 -7.51
N VAL A 350 -8.00 -4.61 -7.42
CA VAL A 350 -8.44 -5.67 -6.52
C VAL A 350 -7.29 -6.01 -5.59
N ALA A 351 -7.57 -6.03 -4.30
CA ALA A 351 -6.58 -6.38 -3.30
C ALA A 351 -7.15 -7.37 -2.29
N ASP A 352 -6.60 -8.59 -2.31
CA ASP A 352 -6.95 -9.62 -1.36
C ASP A 352 -6.34 -9.29 0.02
N GLY A 353 -7.03 -9.70 1.08
CA GLY A 353 -6.65 -9.41 2.45
C GLY A 353 -7.35 -10.29 3.46
N LYS A 354 -7.19 -9.93 4.73
CA LYS A 354 -7.93 -10.51 5.84
C LYS A 354 -8.41 -9.43 6.79
N ILE A 355 -9.43 -9.75 7.57
CA ILE A 355 -9.85 -8.91 8.69
C ILE A 355 -8.80 -8.99 9.79
N ALA A 356 -8.18 -7.87 10.11
CA ALA A 356 -7.13 -7.74 11.11
C ALA A 356 -7.70 -7.57 12.51
N SER A 357 -8.72 -6.71 12.67
CA SER A 357 -9.35 -6.41 13.96
C SER A 357 -10.76 -5.84 13.76
N LYS A 358 -11.58 -5.83 14.82
CA LYS A 358 -12.87 -5.15 14.84
C LYS A 358 -12.86 -4.10 15.94
N PHE A 359 -13.52 -2.97 15.72
CA PHE A 359 -13.60 -1.89 16.70
C PHE A 359 -14.82 -1.01 16.44
N ALA A 360 -15.12 -0.11 17.37
CA ALA A 360 -16.14 0.90 17.17
C ALA A 360 -15.56 2.27 17.50
N THR A 361 -15.86 3.26 16.67
CA THR A 361 -15.44 4.65 16.87
C THR A 361 -16.68 5.52 16.90
N HIS A 362 -16.91 6.26 17.99
CA HIS A 362 -18.12 7.07 18.19
C HIS A 362 -19.44 6.30 17.93
N GLY A 363 -19.49 5.02 18.31
CA GLY A 363 -20.68 4.16 18.13
C GLY A 363 -20.88 3.60 16.72
N ILE A 364 -19.93 3.80 15.80
CA ILE A 364 -19.97 3.28 14.42
C ILE A 364 -19.14 2.01 14.36
N GLN A 365 -19.73 0.91 13.93
CA GLN A 365 -19.03 -0.36 13.78
C GLN A 365 -18.07 -0.31 12.58
N LYS A 366 -16.79 -0.54 12.87
CA LYS A 366 -15.71 -0.58 11.88
C LYS A 366 -14.89 -1.86 12.05
N PHE A 367 -14.16 -2.22 11.02
CA PHE A 367 -13.14 -3.25 11.11
C PHE A 367 -11.91 -2.86 10.33
N GLU A 368 -10.77 -3.37 10.76
CA GLU A 368 -9.49 -3.15 10.10
C GLU A 368 -9.19 -4.32 9.17
N ILE A 369 -8.64 -4.02 8.00
CA ILE A 369 -8.14 -5.03 7.07
C ILE A 369 -6.62 -4.95 6.95
N THR A 370 -5.99 -6.10 6.67
CA THR A 370 -4.53 -6.16 6.46
C THR A 370 -4.07 -5.45 5.20
N THR A 371 -5.01 -5.17 4.29
CA THR A 371 -4.75 -4.64 2.96
C THR A 371 -4.85 -3.13 2.97
N GLN A 372 -3.91 -2.46 2.31
CA GLN A 372 -3.84 -1.01 2.32
C GLN A 372 -5.00 -0.39 1.52
N ILE A 373 -5.79 0.46 2.18
CA ILE A 373 -6.79 1.31 1.52
C ILE A 373 -6.06 2.57 1.01
N ARG A 374 -6.28 2.91 -0.25
CA ARG A 374 -5.64 4.05 -0.93
C ARG A 374 -6.67 5.13 -1.20
N GLU A 375 -6.21 6.36 -1.37
CA GLU A 375 -7.06 7.45 -1.88
C GLU A 375 -7.63 7.06 -3.25
N GLY A 376 -8.93 7.27 -3.44
CA GLY A 376 -9.70 6.75 -4.56
C GLY A 376 -10.36 5.38 -4.31
N ASN A 377 -9.87 4.55 -3.37
CA ASN A 377 -10.59 3.35 -2.92
C ASN A 377 -11.73 3.67 -1.95
N SER A 378 -11.76 4.88 -1.38
CA SER A 378 -12.83 5.32 -0.49
C SER A 378 -14.19 5.18 -1.17
N GLY A 379 -15.13 4.57 -0.46
CA GLY A 379 -16.45 4.19 -0.95
C GLY A 379 -16.49 2.86 -1.71
N GLY A 380 -15.35 2.21 -1.94
CA GLY A 380 -15.27 0.91 -2.60
C GLY A 380 -15.74 -0.25 -1.71
N PRO A 381 -16.29 -1.33 -2.30
CA PRO A 381 -16.81 -2.45 -1.53
C PRO A 381 -15.69 -3.37 -1.03
N VAL A 382 -15.88 -3.90 0.18
CA VAL A 382 -15.10 -4.99 0.74
C VAL A 382 -15.97 -6.23 0.78
N LEU A 383 -15.52 -7.29 0.10
CA LEU A 383 -16.27 -8.52 -0.09
C LEU A 383 -15.67 -9.67 0.71
N ASN A 384 -16.51 -10.57 1.20
CA ASN A 384 -16.09 -11.84 1.79
C ASN A 384 -15.71 -12.87 0.70
N ALA A 385 -15.37 -14.09 1.10
CA ALA A 385 -15.07 -15.19 0.16
C ALA A 385 -16.26 -15.60 -0.74
N LYS A 386 -17.50 -15.31 -0.33
CA LYS A 386 -18.74 -15.56 -1.10
C LYS A 386 -19.10 -14.39 -2.03
N LYS A 387 -18.25 -13.37 -2.15
CA LYS A 387 -18.47 -12.16 -2.95
C LYS A 387 -19.63 -11.28 -2.47
N GLU A 388 -20.01 -11.41 -1.21
CA GLU A 388 -21.02 -10.57 -0.58
C GLU A 388 -20.36 -9.38 0.13
N VAL A 389 -21.04 -8.23 0.14
CA VAL A 389 -20.53 -7.01 0.77
C VAL A 389 -20.58 -7.13 2.27
N VAL A 390 -19.42 -7.01 2.92
CA VAL A 390 -19.29 -6.97 4.39
C VAL A 390 -19.00 -5.56 4.91
N GLY A 391 -18.54 -4.66 4.05
CA GLY A 391 -18.29 -3.28 4.42
C GLY A 391 -17.83 -2.39 3.27
N ILE A 392 -17.62 -1.12 3.61
CA ILE A 392 -17.30 -0.03 2.69
C ILE A 392 -15.97 0.58 3.13
N ALA A 393 -14.99 0.63 2.23
CA ALA A 393 -13.67 1.16 2.55
C ALA A 393 -13.75 2.68 2.77
N ALA A 394 -13.28 3.17 3.92
CA ALA A 394 -13.48 4.58 4.30
C ALA A 394 -12.18 5.34 4.54
N GLU A 395 -11.30 4.78 5.37
CA GLU A 395 -10.07 5.45 5.76
C GLU A 395 -8.86 4.56 5.43
N GLY A 396 -7.98 5.06 4.57
CA GLY A 396 -6.64 4.52 4.42
C GLY A 396 -5.69 5.12 5.44
N ALA A 397 -4.70 4.35 5.88
CA ALA A 397 -3.65 4.85 6.77
C ALA A 397 -2.87 6.00 6.09
N ARG A 398 -3.29 7.25 6.32
CA ARG A 398 -2.44 8.43 6.14
C ARG A 398 -1.55 8.55 7.38
N LYS A 399 -0.29 8.96 7.18
CA LYS A 399 0.84 8.92 8.13
C LYS A 399 0.60 9.50 9.54
N GLU A 400 -0.50 10.21 9.78
CA GLU A 400 -0.74 10.92 11.04
C GLU A 400 -1.82 10.31 11.95
N SER A 401 -2.75 9.48 11.44
CA SER A 401 -3.66 8.67 12.27
C SER A 401 -4.66 7.95 11.38
N GLY A 402 -4.60 6.62 11.31
CA GLY A 402 -5.64 5.83 10.65
C GLY A 402 -5.26 4.36 10.56
N ASN A 403 -6.20 3.48 10.94
CA ASN A 403 -6.16 2.08 10.56
C ASN A 403 -6.69 1.95 9.14
N ASN A 404 -6.43 0.85 8.42
CA ASN A 404 -7.13 0.55 7.16
C ASN A 404 -8.58 0.18 7.48
N ALA A 405 -9.39 1.19 7.77
CA ALA A 405 -10.69 1.04 8.37
C ALA A 405 -11.78 0.92 7.32
N VAL A 406 -12.64 -0.06 7.55
CA VAL A 406 -13.80 -0.38 6.73
C VAL A 406 -15.04 -0.19 7.60
N ILE A 407 -16.01 0.56 7.10
CA ILE A 407 -17.31 0.74 7.76
C ILE A 407 -18.12 -0.53 7.53
N SER A 408 -18.68 -1.11 8.60
CA SER A 408 -19.55 -2.28 8.46
C SER A 408 -20.76 -1.96 7.59
N ILE A 409 -21.14 -2.89 6.70
CA ILE A 409 -22.31 -2.71 5.83
C ILE A 409 -23.61 -2.48 6.63
N ASN A 410 -23.68 -2.98 7.87
CA ASN A 410 -24.82 -2.79 8.77
C ASN A 410 -25.07 -1.31 9.12
N GLU A 411 -24.05 -0.45 9.03
CA GLU A 411 -24.18 0.98 9.30
C GLU A 411 -24.94 1.73 8.19
N LEU A 412 -25.07 1.14 7.00
CA LEU A 412 -25.77 1.75 5.86
C LEU A 412 -27.26 1.96 6.15
N SER A 413 -27.89 1.05 6.89
CA SER A 413 -29.30 1.15 7.32
C SER A 413 -29.56 2.34 8.25
N LYS A 414 -28.52 2.90 8.89
CA LYS A 414 -28.60 3.98 9.88
C LYS A 414 -28.25 5.35 9.29
N VAL A 415 -28.15 5.45 7.97
CA VAL A 415 -27.89 6.72 7.26
C VAL A 415 -29.24 7.42 7.01
N PRO A 416 -29.43 8.66 7.51
CA PRO A 416 -30.67 9.39 7.32
C PRO A 416 -30.83 9.86 5.86
N GLU A 417 -32.08 10.08 5.47
CA GLU A 417 -32.39 10.77 4.22
C GLU A 417 -31.91 12.22 4.28
N VAL A 418 -31.51 12.75 3.12
CA VAL A 418 -31.23 14.17 2.97
C VAL A 418 -32.54 14.92 3.12
N THR A 419 -32.79 15.49 4.30
CA THR A 419 -33.89 16.43 4.50
C THR A 419 -33.56 17.69 3.71
N ASN A 420 -34.29 17.97 2.64
CA ASN A 420 -34.23 19.24 1.92
C ASN A 420 -34.62 20.38 2.87
N ASN A 421 -33.68 20.88 3.66
CA ASN A 421 -33.83 22.10 4.43
C ASN A 421 -32.89 23.16 3.86
N LYS A 422 -33.48 23.90 2.91
CA LYS A 422 -33.07 25.18 2.28
C LYS A 422 -32.07 25.13 1.14
#